data_AF-A0A7T8KCF8-F1
#
_entry.id   AF-A0A7T8KCF8-F1
#
_cell.length_a   1.000
_cell.length_b   1.000
_cell.length_c   1.000
_cell.angle_alpha   90.00
_cell.angle_beta   90.00
_cell.angle_gamma   90.00
#
_symmetry.space_group_name_H-M   'P 1'
#
loop_
_entity.id
_entity.type
_entity.pdbx_description
1 polymer ?
#
loop_
_entity_poly.entity_id
_entity_poly.type
_entity_poly.pdbx_seq_one_letter_code
_entity_poly.pdbx_strand_id
1 'polypeptide(L)' 'CQELGAINMANFWSKDMWPSSSPDLNPFDYAVWGTLKKEMNKTSHPNVDSLKTAIAA' A
#
# COMPACT_ATOMS: atom_id res chain seq x y z
N CYS A 1 -8.44 16.84 3.09
CA CYS A 1 -9.72 16.11 3.21
C CYS A 1 -9.41 14.67 3.53
N GLN A 2 -9.59 14.29 4.80
CA GLN A 2 -9.20 13.01 5.37
C GLN A 2 -10.49 12.30 5.81
N GLU A 3 -11.14 11.58 4.90
CA GLU A 3 -12.39 10.85 5.19
C GLU A 3 -12.44 9.44 4.56
N LEU A 4 -11.34 8.91 4.02
CA LEU A 4 -11.33 7.54 3.46
C LEU A 4 -11.04 6.45 4.50
N GLY A 5 -10.65 6.83 5.73
CA GLY A 5 -10.23 5.89 6.77
C GLY A 5 -11.35 5.14 7.49
N ALA A 6 -12.62 5.50 7.26
CA ALA A 6 -13.78 4.87 7.93
C ALA A 6 -14.59 3.96 7.01
N ILE A 7 -14.14 3.72 5.77
CA ILE A 7 -14.83 2.82 4.86
C ILE A 7 -14.33 1.40 5.14
N ASN A 8 -15.05 0.74 6.04
CA ASN A 8 -15.17 -0.71 6.18
C ASN A 8 -14.36 -1.49 5.13
N MET A 9 -13.13 -1.91 5.48
CA MET A 9 -12.30 -2.80 4.64
C MET A 9 -13.03 -4.11 4.27
N ALA A 10 -14.18 -4.41 4.89
CA ALA A 10 -14.99 -5.57 4.60
C ALA A 10 -15.84 -5.46 3.32
N ASN A 11 -16.06 -4.26 2.75
CA ASN A 11 -16.77 -4.11 1.48
C ASN A 11 -15.79 -3.75 0.38
N PHE A 12 -15.10 -4.77 -0.14
CA PHE A 12 -14.25 -4.67 -1.32
C PHE A 12 -15.09 -4.13 -2.48
N TRP A 13 -14.98 -2.83 -2.78
CA TRP A 13 -15.69 -2.24 -3.91
C TRP A 13 -15.33 -3.01 -5.19
N SER A 14 -16.33 -3.26 -6.04
CA SER A 14 -16.11 -3.90 -7.34
C SER A 14 -15.01 -3.17 -8.11
N LYS A 15 -14.17 -3.93 -8.84
CA LYS A 15 -13.03 -3.40 -9.61
C LYS A 15 -13.39 -2.16 -10.45
N ASP A 16 -14.61 -2.13 -10.99
CA ASP A 16 -15.10 -1.07 -11.88
C ASP A 16 -15.52 0.21 -11.15
N MET A 17 -15.55 0.22 -9.82
CA MET A 17 -15.89 1.38 -9.00
C MET A 17 -14.68 2.31 -8.78
N TRP A 18 -13.46 1.83 -9.03
CA TRP A 18 -12.25 2.61 -8.81
C TRP A 18 -11.94 3.50 -10.03
N PRO A 19 -11.76 4.82 -9.83
CA PRO A 19 -11.30 5.68 -10.91
C PRO A 19 -9.91 5.25 -11.39
N SER A 20 -9.73 5.26 -12.72
CA SER A 20 -8.45 4.90 -13.32
C SER A 20 -7.32 5.79 -12.81
N SER A 21 -6.13 5.22 -12.63
CA SER A 21 -4.91 5.94 -12.21
C SER A 21 -5.01 6.68 -10.86
N SER A 22 -5.86 6.23 -9.93
CA SER A 22 -6.01 6.82 -8.59
C SER A 22 -5.50 5.90 -7.48
N PRO A 23 -4.17 5.72 -7.34
CA PRO A 23 -3.58 4.86 -6.31
C PRO A 23 -3.79 5.39 -4.88
N ASP A 24 -4.10 6.68 -4.74
CA ASP A 24 -4.53 7.33 -3.50
C ASP A 24 -5.92 6.88 -3.04
N LEU A 25 -6.74 6.38 -3.96
CA LEU A 25 -8.09 5.91 -3.68
C LEU A 25 -8.17 4.40 -3.47
N ASN A 26 -7.24 3.60 -4.02
CA ASN A 26 -7.21 2.16 -3.74
C ASN A 26 -6.66 1.91 -2.33
N PRO A 27 -7.45 1.35 -1.38
CA PRO A 27 -7.00 1.13 -0.01
C PRO A 27 -5.77 0.23 0.08
N PHE A 28 -5.62 -0.71 -0.87
CA PHE A 28 -4.44 -1.57 -0.93
C PHE A 28 -3.19 -0.79 -1.33
N ASP A 29 -3.24 -0.03 -2.43
CA ASP A 29 -2.11 0.77 -2.89
C ASP A 29 -1.77 1.91 -1.93
N TYR A 30 -2.77 2.53 -1.30
CA TYR A 30 -2.50 3.58 -0.34
C TYR A 30 -1.99 3.03 1.00
N ALA A 31 -2.72 2.10 1.62
CA ALA A 31 -2.41 1.66 2.98
C ALA A 31 -1.27 0.63 3.00
N VAL A 32 -1.39 -0.47 2.24
CA VAL A 32 -0.40 -1.56 2.27
C VAL A 32 0.90 -1.10 1.64
N TRP A 33 0.86 -0.60 0.40
CA TRP A 33 2.07 -0.18 -0.29
C TRP A 33 2.69 1.09 0.31
N GLY A 34 1.88 2.04 0.78
CA GLY A 34 2.37 3.21 1.52
C GLY A 34 3.12 2.83 2.80
N THR A 35 2.54 1.93 3.60
CA THR A 35 3.18 1.44 4.84
C THR A 35 4.44 0.64 4.53
N LEU A 36 4.37 -0.31 3.60
CA LEU A 36 5.52 -1.12 3.20
C LEU A 36 6.69 -0.24 2.74
N LYS A 37 6.42 0.75 1.89
CA LYS A 37 7.44 1.69 1.41
C LYS A 37 8.04 2.51 2.55
N LYS A 38 7.22 2.96 3.50
CA LYS A 38 7.69 3.71 4.67
C LYS A 38 8.61 2.87 5.56
N GLU A 39 8.28 1.60 5.76
CA GLU A 39 9.03 0.69 6.64
C GLU A 39 10.32 0.18 5.98
N MET A 40 10.23 -0.27 4.72
CA MET A 40 11.38 -0.85 4.00
C MET A 40 12.46 0.19 3.67
N ASN A 41 12.08 1.45 3.44
CA ASN A 41 13.04 2.51 3.12
C ASN A 41 13.67 3.20 4.34
N LYS A 42 13.42 2.70 5.58
CA LYS A 42 14.12 3.19 6.78
C LYS A 42 15.60 2.84 6.77
N THR A 43 15.99 1.80 6.04
CA THR A 43 17.35 1.31 5.92
C THR A 43 17.72 1.14 4.45
N SER A 44 19.00 1.34 4.12
CA SER A 44 19.51 1.05 2.78
C SER A 44 19.74 -0.45 2.63
N HIS A 45 19.28 -1.01 1.52
CA HIS A 45 19.50 -2.41 1.18
C HIS A 45 20.65 -2.53 0.17
N PRO A 46 21.70 -3.32 0.44
CA PRO A 46 22.87 -3.41 -0.44
C PRO A 46 22.58 -4.13 -1.76
N ASN A 47 21.53 -4.95 -1.82
CA ASN A 47 21.11 -5.67 -3.00
C ASN A 47 19.62 -6.07 -2.90
N VAL A 48 19.09 -6.60 -4.00
CA VAL A 48 17.69 -6.99 -4.13
C VAL A 48 17.32 -8.13 -3.18
N ASP A 49 18.23 -9.06 -2.88
CA ASP A 49 17.91 -10.21 -2.01
C ASP A 49 17.81 -9.79 -0.53
N SER A 50 18.62 -8.82 -0.10
CA SER A 50 18.46 -8.16 1.20
C SER A 50 17.08 -7.51 1.32
N LEU A 51 16.63 -6.82 0.27
CA LEU A 51 15.30 -6.20 0.27
C LEU A 51 14.18 -7.26 0.31
N LYS A 52 14.27 -8.33 -0.49
CA LYS A 52 13.29 -9.44 -0.45
C LYS A 52 13.21 -10.06 0.94
N THR A 53 14.35 -10.23 1.60
CA THR A 53 14.42 -10.77 2.97
C THR A 53 13.71 -9.84 3.95
N ALA A 54 13.91 -8.53 3.84
CA ALA A 54 13.23 -7.54 4.68
C ALA A 54 11.70 -7.50 4.45
N ILE A 55 11.24 -7.73 3.22
CA ILE A 55 9.80 -7.78 2.89
C ILE A 55 9.14 -9.06 3.43
N ALA A 56 9.88 -10.16 3.52
CA ALA A 56 9.38 -11.46 3.96
C ALA A 56 9.48 -11.70 5.47
N ALA A 57 10.12 -10.79 6.21
CA ALA A 57 10.30 -10.83 7.66
C ALA A 57 9.08 -10.27 8.41
#